data_AF-A0A177CV87-F1
#
_entry.id   AF-A0A177CV87-F1
#
_cell.length_a   1.000
_cell.length_b   1.000
_cell.length_c   1.000
_cell.angle_alpha   90.00
_cell.angle_beta   90.00
_cell.angle_gamma   90.00
#
_symmetry.space_group_name_H-M   'P 1'
#
loop_
_entity.id
_entity.type
_entity.pdbx_description
1 polymer ?
#
loop_
_entity_poly.entity_id
_entity_poly.type
_entity_poly.pdbx_seq_one_letter_code
_entity_poly.pdbx_strand_id
1 'polypeptide(L)'
;MTARAPTLRTLLRTTTTLRPATQPARPFSQLQNHSRSRSPSPPPPYAARNVTFLAAHSWTRFHTPYTYSSVRTFASTPRTSAFVPQPPSSSTAATKIDEVMEEITELYGTARDEFEIAAEETEKNTTYAADDRAAAREELDRLLEYYGGVLEGDPGVAEEVKRRVGQRVRELEQAVLGMEESVTHGD
;
A
#
# COMPACT_ATOMS: atom_id res chain seq x y z
N MET A 1 52.53 40.72 32.44
CA MET A 1 53.56 40.00 31.69
C MET A 1 53.14 38.53 31.66
N THR A 2 52.52 38.04 30.57
CA THR A 2 53.16 37.32 29.44
C THR A 2 53.82 35.99 29.88
N ALA A 3 53.56 34.80 29.31
CA ALA A 3 52.65 34.31 28.26
C ALA A 3 52.37 32.79 28.57
N ARG A 4 51.96 31.84 27.72
CA ARG A 4 51.77 31.70 26.24
C ARG A 4 50.82 30.49 25.99
N ALA A 5 50.27 30.36 24.77
CA ALA A 5 49.42 29.23 24.35
C ALA A 5 50.19 28.14 23.52
N PRO A 6 49.55 27.28 22.71
CA PRO A 6 49.42 25.84 22.98
C PRO A 6 50.34 24.94 22.12
N THR A 7 50.48 23.66 22.51
CA THR A 7 51.24 22.66 21.74
C THR A 7 50.36 21.80 20.86
N LEU A 8 50.29 22.14 19.57
CA LEU A 8 49.87 21.23 18.51
C LEU A 8 50.96 20.15 18.33
N ARG A 9 50.57 18.87 18.29
CA ARG A 9 51.43 17.78 17.78
C ARG A 9 50.69 16.97 16.72
N THR A 10 51.09 17.21 15.48
CA THR A 10 50.77 16.39 14.31
C THR A 10 51.55 15.07 14.37
N LEU A 11 50.92 13.97 13.94
CA LEU A 11 51.63 12.78 13.49
C LEU A 11 50.93 12.18 12.25
N LEU A 12 51.65 12.14 11.14
CA LEU A 12 51.29 11.40 9.93
C LEU A 12 52.06 10.06 9.89
N ARG A 13 51.36 8.94 9.64
CA ARG A 13 51.86 7.74 8.92
C ARG A 13 50.67 6.78 8.71
N THR A 14 50.19 6.48 7.50
CA THR A 14 50.74 5.51 6.51
C THR A 14 51.25 4.21 7.17
N THR A 15 50.78 3.00 6.86
CA THR A 15 50.80 2.32 5.54
C THR A 15 49.94 1.03 5.51
N THR A 16 49.49 0.63 4.31
CA THR A 16 49.21 -0.73 3.80
C THR A 16 49.56 -1.96 4.67
N THR A 17 48.64 -2.93 4.72
CA THR A 17 48.98 -4.37 4.65
C THR A 17 47.87 -5.17 3.96
N LEU A 18 48.18 -5.80 2.82
CA LEU A 18 47.36 -6.84 2.20
C LEU A 18 47.64 -8.20 2.87
N ARG A 19 46.63 -9.03 3.07
CA ARG A 19 46.82 -10.45 3.39
C ARG A 19 45.70 -11.30 2.75
N PRO A 20 46.04 -12.38 2.01
CA PRO A 20 45.04 -13.27 1.43
C PRO A 20 44.57 -14.32 2.44
N ALA A 21 43.30 -14.72 2.32
CA ALA A 21 42.75 -15.90 2.98
C ALA A 21 42.09 -16.81 1.93
N THR A 22 42.85 -17.82 1.48
CA THR A 22 42.39 -18.83 0.53
C THR A 22 41.42 -19.79 1.23
N GLN A 23 40.11 -19.69 0.95
CA GLN A 23 39.15 -20.70 1.39
C GLN A 23 38.95 -21.77 0.30
N PRO A 24 39.03 -23.07 0.61
CA PRO A 24 38.62 -24.12 -0.31
C PRO A 24 37.08 -24.20 -0.37
N ALA A 25 36.52 -24.07 -1.57
CA ALA A 25 35.09 -24.16 -1.78
C ALA A 25 34.55 -25.57 -1.46
N ARG A 26 33.37 -25.62 -0.83
CA ARG A 26 32.46 -26.77 -0.91
C ARG A 26 31.15 -26.32 -1.57
N PRO A 27 30.57 -27.10 -2.49
CA PRO A 27 29.38 -26.70 -3.21
C PRO A 27 28.16 -26.78 -2.30
N PHE A 28 27.56 -25.63 -2.00
CA PHE A 28 26.18 -25.58 -1.51
C PHE A 28 25.22 -25.79 -2.69
N SER A 29 24.10 -26.46 -2.42
CA SER A 29 23.15 -26.90 -3.44
C SER A 29 22.63 -25.75 -4.32
N GLN A 30 22.55 -26.03 -5.62
CA GLN A 30 22.22 -25.09 -6.69
C GLN A 30 20.75 -24.63 -6.68
N LEU A 31 20.38 -23.79 -5.71
CA LEU A 31 19.08 -23.10 -5.69
C LEU A 31 19.11 -21.84 -6.57
N GLN A 32 18.85 -22.07 -7.85
CA GLN A 32 18.16 -21.17 -8.79
C GLN A 32 18.39 -19.66 -8.63
N ASN A 33 19.56 -19.21 -9.09
CA ASN A 33 19.72 -17.82 -9.53
C ASN A 33 18.79 -17.54 -10.73
N HIS A 34 17.68 -16.86 -10.49
CA HIS A 34 16.88 -16.23 -11.55
C HIS A 34 16.37 -14.86 -11.09
N SER A 35 17.16 -13.83 -11.36
CA SER A 35 16.73 -12.44 -11.40
C SER A 35 15.59 -12.27 -12.42
N ARG A 36 14.35 -12.54 -12.00
CA ARG A 36 13.16 -12.38 -12.84
C ARG A 36 12.83 -10.90 -12.99
N SER A 37 13.52 -10.27 -13.94
CA SER A 37 12.99 -9.09 -14.62
C SER A 37 11.54 -9.38 -15.02
N ARG A 38 10.60 -8.61 -14.48
CA ARG A 38 9.16 -8.78 -14.74
C ARG A 38 8.82 -8.24 -16.14
N SER A 39 9.30 -8.95 -17.16
CA SER A 39 8.82 -8.80 -18.53
C SER A 39 7.33 -9.18 -18.57
N PRO A 40 6.43 -8.32 -19.09
CA PRO A 40 5.04 -8.71 -19.30
C PRO A 40 4.97 -9.86 -20.32
N SER A 41 4.09 -10.84 -20.07
CA SER A 41 3.93 -11.98 -20.96
C SER A 41 3.59 -11.53 -22.39
N PRO A 42 4.24 -12.10 -23.43
CA PRO A 42 3.89 -11.77 -24.80
C PRO A 42 2.45 -12.22 -25.11
N PRO A 43 1.73 -11.51 -25.99
CA PRO A 43 0.38 -11.89 -26.39
C PRO A 43 0.39 -13.26 -27.09
N PRO A 44 -0.71 -14.04 -27.01
CA PRO A 44 -0.80 -15.31 -27.69
C PRO A 44 -0.69 -15.12 -29.22
N PRO A 45 -0.03 -16.05 -29.94
CA PRO A 45 0.12 -15.92 -31.38
C PRO A 45 -1.24 -16.02 -32.07
N TYR A 46 -1.62 -14.97 -32.81
CA TYR A 46 -2.76 -15.01 -33.70
C TYR A 46 -2.46 -15.96 -34.87
N ALA A 47 -2.82 -17.24 -34.69
CA ALA A 47 -2.89 -18.20 -35.77
C ALA A 47 -4.08 -17.83 -36.68
N ALA A 48 -3.83 -16.96 -37.66
CA ALA A 48 -4.77 -16.64 -38.72
C ALA A 48 -5.04 -17.89 -39.57
N ARG A 49 -6.00 -18.71 -39.14
CA ARG A 49 -6.56 -19.76 -39.98
C ARG A 49 -7.43 -19.10 -41.04
N ASN A 50 -6.99 -19.23 -42.29
CA ASN A 50 -7.70 -18.75 -43.48
C ASN A 50 -9.01 -19.54 -43.61
N VAL A 51 -10.12 -19.02 -43.09
CA VAL A 51 -11.45 -19.60 -43.28
C VAL A 51 -12.22 -18.78 -44.30
N THR A 52 -12.25 -19.28 -45.54
CA THR A 52 -13.01 -18.68 -46.64
C THR A 52 -14.51 -18.84 -46.37
N PHE A 53 -15.13 -17.83 -45.75
CA PHE A 53 -16.58 -17.74 -45.65
C PHE A 53 -17.19 -17.30 -46.99
N LEU A 54 -17.41 -18.27 -47.87
CA LEU A 54 -18.43 -18.13 -48.91
C LEU A 54 -19.79 -17.99 -48.22
N ALA A 55 -20.42 -16.82 -48.37
CA ALA A 55 -21.71 -16.50 -47.75
C ALA A 55 -22.86 -17.29 -48.40
N ALA A 56 -23.14 -18.48 -47.87
CA ALA A 56 -24.32 -19.27 -48.23
C ALA A 56 -25.58 -18.66 -47.58
N HIS A 57 -26.42 -18.04 -48.39
CA HIS A 57 -27.68 -17.41 -47.95
C HIS A 57 -28.77 -18.46 -47.74
N SER A 58 -28.83 -19.06 -46.55
CA SER A 58 -29.94 -19.95 -46.17
C SER A 58 -30.25 -19.88 -44.68
N TRP A 59 -30.89 -18.79 -44.25
CA TRP A 59 -31.50 -18.75 -42.92
C TRP A 59 -32.64 -19.77 -42.84
N THR A 60 -32.70 -20.51 -41.74
CA THR A 60 -33.57 -21.68 -41.56
C THR A 60 -35.05 -21.31 -41.54
N ARG A 61 -35.75 -21.70 -42.60
CA ARG A 61 -37.22 -21.67 -42.67
C ARG A 61 -37.82 -22.67 -41.66
N PHE A 62 -38.26 -22.18 -40.51
CA PHE A 62 -39.14 -22.92 -39.63
C PHE A 62 -40.58 -22.88 -40.17
N HIS A 63 -41.19 -24.05 -40.38
CA HIS A 63 -42.63 -24.19 -40.64
C HIS A 63 -43.25 -25.02 -39.52
N THR A 64 -44.17 -24.42 -38.77
CA THR A 64 -45.00 -25.10 -37.76
C THR A 64 -46.46 -24.77 -38.02
N PRO A 65 -47.28 -25.71 -38.53
CA PRO A 65 -48.69 -25.47 -38.80
C PRO A 65 -49.55 -25.77 -37.57
N TYR A 66 -49.70 -24.82 -36.65
CA TYR A 66 -50.93 -24.75 -35.84
C TYR A 66 -51.24 -23.35 -35.34
N THR A 67 -52.45 -22.90 -35.59
CA THR A 67 -53.00 -21.63 -35.12
C THR A 67 -53.56 -21.76 -33.71
N TYR A 68 -52.98 -21.04 -32.75
CA TYR A 68 -53.70 -20.58 -31.56
C TYR A 68 -53.37 -19.11 -31.28
N SER A 69 -54.34 -18.24 -31.48
CA SER A 69 -54.24 -16.81 -31.19
C SER A 69 -54.35 -16.56 -29.68
N SER A 70 -53.23 -16.30 -29.02
CA SER A 70 -53.22 -15.71 -27.67
C SER A 70 -52.74 -14.27 -27.75
N VAL A 71 -53.68 -13.33 -27.82
CA VAL A 71 -53.40 -11.89 -27.77
C VAL A 71 -53.03 -11.54 -26.34
N ARG A 72 -51.73 -11.61 -26.00
CA ARG A 72 -51.18 -10.92 -24.82
C ARG A 72 -50.74 -9.52 -25.24
N THR A 73 -51.60 -8.55 -24.95
CA THR A 73 -51.29 -7.12 -24.99
C THR A 73 -50.16 -6.80 -24.02
N PHE A 74 -48.93 -6.70 -24.53
CA PHE A 74 -47.82 -6.11 -23.79
C PHE A 74 -48.00 -4.60 -23.76
N ALA A 75 -48.72 -4.11 -22.74
CA ALA A 75 -48.76 -2.70 -22.41
C ALA A 75 -47.36 -2.26 -21.96
N SER A 76 -46.58 -1.71 -22.91
CA SER A 76 -45.33 -1.02 -22.61
C SER A 76 -45.66 0.25 -21.84
N THR A 77 -45.64 0.18 -20.51
CA THR A 77 -45.60 1.38 -19.68
C THR A 77 -44.19 1.95 -19.82
N PRO A 78 -44.00 3.18 -20.36
CA PRO A 78 -42.70 3.82 -20.29
C PRO A 78 -42.41 4.05 -18.81
N ARG A 79 -41.50 3.24 -18.27
CA ARG A 79 -41.03 3.39 -16.89
C ARG A 79 -40.17 4.64 -16.88
N THR A 80 -40.82 5.79 -16.66
CA THR A 80 -40.17 7.06 -16.36
C THR A 80 -39.37 6.86 -15.09
N SER A 81 -38.10 6.46 -15.27
CA SER A 81 -37.10 6.55 -14.22
C SER A 81 -37.00 8.02 -13.88
N ALA A 82 -37.71 8.44 -12.82
CA ALA A 82 -37.54 9.75 -12.24
C ALA A 82 -36.08 9.84 -11.82
N PHE A 83 -35.26 10.47 -12.67
CA PHE A 83 -33.93 10.92 -12.30
C PHE A 83 -34.16 11.98 -11.23
N VAL A 84 -34.21 11.55 -9.97
CA VAL A 84 -34.15 12.44 -8.82
C VAL A 84 -32.76 13.06 -8.89
N PRO A 85 -32.62 14.36 -9.17
CA PRO A 85 -31.33 15.01 -9.11
C PRO A 85 -30.98 15.08 -7.63
N GLN A 86 -30.12 14.16 -7.18
CA GLN A 86 -29.60 14.21 -5.83
C GLN A 86 -28.85 15.55 -5.67
N PRO A 87 -29.17 16.36 -4.64
CA PRO A 87 -28.59 17.69 -4.52
C PRO A 87 -27.06 17.62 -4.39
N PRO A 88 -26.31 18.64 -4.87
CA PRO A 88 -24.84 18.65 -4.93
C PRO A 88 -24.16 18.83 -3.56
N SER A 89 -24.78 18.36 -2.48
CA SER A 89 -24.26 18.38 -1.10
C SER A 89 -22.98 17.54 -0.93
N SER A 90 -22.71 16.62 -1.85
CA SER A 90 -21.54 15.75 -1.80
C SER A 90 -20.22 16.44 -2.15
N SER A 91 -20.23 17.58 -2.85
CA SER A 91 -18.99 18.26 -3.28
C SER A 91 -18.17 18.76 -2.09
N THR A 92 -18.79 19.44 -1.13
CA THR A 92 -18.09 20.01 0.03
C THR A 92 -17.79 18.98 1.11
N ALA A 93 -18.56 17.89 1.16
CA ALA A 93 -18.23 16.74 2.00
C ALA A 93 -17.06 15.94 1.42
N ALA A 94 -17.02 15.71 0.10
CA ALA A 94 -15.92 15.03 -0.58
C ALA A 94 -14.59 15.78 -0.42
N THR A 95 -14.56 17.11 -0.61
CA THR A 95 -13.32 17.88 -0.39
C THR A 95 -12.81 17.77 1.04
N LYS A 96 -13.69 17.75 2.05
CA LYS A 96 -13.31 17.52 3.45
C LYS A 96 -12.78 16.11 3.68
N ILE A 97 -13.40 15.09 3.07
CA ILE A 97 -12.90 13.70 3.15
C ILE A 97 -11.52 13.63 2.53
N ASP A 98 -11.30 14.24 1.36
CA ASP A 98 -10.02 14.17 0.66
C ASP A 98 -8.92 14.93 1.42
N GLU A 99 -9.22 16.10 2.00
CA GLU A 99 -8.33 16.87 2.91
C GLU A 99 -7.95 16.07 4.17
N VAL A 100 -8.92 15.49 4.86
CA VAL A 100 -8.71 14.61 6.03
C VAL A 100 -7.92 13.35 5.67
N MET A 101 -8.13 12.80 4.47
CA MET A 101 -7.42 11.62 3.97
C MET A 101 -5.98 11.92 3.58
N GLU A 102 -5.69 13.14 3.12
CA GLU A 102 -4.32 13.63 2.85
C GLU A 102 -3.54 13.72 4.16
N GLU A 103 -4.06 14.46 5.15
CA GLU A 103 -3.44 14.61 6.50
C GLU A 103 -3.19 13.26 7.18
N ILE A 104 -4.18 12.35 7.20
CA ILE A 104 -4.02 11.01 7.78
C ILE A 104 -2.95 10.21 7.03
N THR A 105 -2.80 10.41 5.71
CA THR A 105 -1.77 9.70 4.92
C THR A 105 -0.38 10.26 5.18
N GLU A 106 -0.25 11.57 5.41
CA GLU A 106 1.00 12.22 5.83
C GLU A 106 1.43 11.77 7.23
N LEU A 107 0.55 11.89 8.24
CA LEU A 107 0.80 11.42 9.60
C LEU A 107 1.12 9.92 9.66
N TYR A 108 0.42 9.09 8.88
CA TYR A 108 0.73 7.66 8.76
C TYR A 108 2.09 7.40 8.11
N GLY A 109 2.52 8.24 7.16
CA GLY A 109 3.85 8.17 6.56
C GLY A 109 4.93 8.41 7.62
N THR A 110 4.85 9.55 8.32
CA THR A 110 5.80 9.91 9.38
C THR A 110 5.85 8.87 10.50
N ALA A 111 4.70 8.45 11.04
CA ALA A 111 4.65 7.45 12.11
C ALA A 111 5.17 6.07 11.68
N ARG A 112 5.06 5.73 10.40
CA ARG A 112 5.62 4.51 9.83
C ARG A 112 7.14 4.62 9.67
N ASP A 113 7.64 5.73 9.14
CA ASP A 113 9.08 5.93 8.92
C ASP A 113 9.84 5.89 10.26
N GLU A 114 9.32 6.56 11.31
CA GLU A 114 9.89 6.48 12.66
C GLU A 114 9.79 5.08 13.27
N PHE A 115 8.71 4.33 13.02
CA PHE A 115 8.61 2.92 13.41
C PHE A 115 9.65 2.04 12.71
N GLU A 116 9.90 2.24 11.41
CA GLU A 116 10.91 1.48 10.66
C GLU A 116 12.34 1.78 11.20
N ILE A 117 12.64 3.04 11.57
CA ILE A 117 13.88 3.40 12.27
C ILE A 117 13.97 2.71 13.64
N ALA A 118 12.92 2.83 14.47
CA ALA A 118 12.88 2.27 15.81
C ALA A 118 13.04 0.74 15.82
N ALA A 119 12.44 0.04 14.86
CA ALA A 119 12.57 -1.40 14.68
C ALA A 119 14.01 -1.79 14.30
N GLU A 120 14.60 -1.11 13.31
CA GLU A 120 15.98 -1.34 12.90
C GLU A 120 16.99 -1.12 14.04
N GLU A 121 16.85 -0.03 14.80
CA GLU A 121 17.78 0.30 15.89
C GLU A 121 17.60 -0.64 17.10
N THR A 122 16.37 -1.11 17.35
CA THR A 122 16.07 -2.16 18.33
C THR A 122 16.73 -3.48 17.95
N GLU A 123 16.63 -3.92 16.69
CA GLU A 123 17.29 -5.14 16.19
C GLU A 123 18.82 -5.05 16.26
N LYS A 124 19.38 -3.85 16.01
CA LYS A 124 20.82 -3.58 16.13
C LYS A 124 21.30 -3.42 17.58
N ASN A 125 20.38 -3.29 18.54
CA ASN A 125 20.63 -3.02 19.97
C ASN A 125 21.57 -1.82 20.16
N THR A 126 21.20 -0.67 19.59
CA THR A 126 21.95 0.58 19.74
C THR A 126 21.48 1.40 20.93
N THR A 127 22.28 2.39 21.33
CA THR A 127 21.91 3.32 22.41
C THR A 127 20.68 4.17 22.08
N TYR A 128 20.38 4.41 20.80
CA TYR A 128 19.28 5.27 20.36
C TYR A 128 17.92 4.55 20.32
N ALA A 129 17.93 3.20 20.28
CA ALA A 129 16.73 2.37 20.20
C ALA A 129 15.67 2.60 21.30
N ALA A 130 16.01 3.26 22.42
CA ALA A 130 15.01 3.70 23.41
C ALA A 130 14.30 4.99 22.99
N ASP A 131 15.05 5.97 22.48
CA ASP A 131 14.55 7.27 22.06
C ASP A 131 13.76 7.13 20.74
N ASP A 132 14.24 6.32 19.79
CA ASP A 132 13.57 6.09 18.50
C ASP A 132 12.20 5.40 18.70
N ARG A 133 12.10 4.44 19.64
CA ARG A 133 10.81 3.83 20.01
C ARG A 133 9.85 4.83 20.66
N ALA A 134 10.36 5.80 21.42
CA ALA A 134 9.54 6.87 21.96
C ALA A 134 9.04 7.81 20.85
N ALA A 135 9.88 8.16 19.87
CA ALA A 135 9.48 8.93 18.69
C ALA A 135 8.37 8.22 17.89
N ALA A 136 8.54 6.93 17.59
CA ALA A 136 7.52 6.12 16.92
C ALA A 136 6.17 6.07 17.69
N ARG A 137 6.22 6.07 19.03
CA ARG A 137 5.03 6.19 19.90
C ARG A 137 4.38 7.57 19.79
N GLU A 138 5.15 8.64 19.89
CA GLU A 138 4.62 10.01 19.82
C GLU A 138 3.93 10.29 18.48
N GLU A 139 4.51 9.87 17.36
CA GLU A 139 3.88 10.06 16.04
C GLU A 139 2.66 9.15 15.84
N LEU A 140 2.66 7.92 16.37
CA LEU A 140 1.47 7.06 16.39
C LEU A 140 0.34 7.68 17.21
N ASP A 141 0.65 8.25 18.38
CA ASP A 141 -0.35 8.89 19.25
C ASP A 141 -0.96 10.14 18.57
N ARG A 142 -0.17 10.94 17.84
CA ARG A 142 -0.68 12.05 17.00
C ARG A 142 -1.60 11.56 15.89
N LEU A 143 -1.23 10.48 15.20
CA LEU A 143 -2.08 9.84 14.19
C LEU A 143 -3.41 9.35 14.79
N LEU A 144 -3.36 8.74 15.97
CA LEU A 144 -4.54 8.22 16.68
C LEU A 144 -5.43 9.35 17.22
N GLU A 145 -4.85 10.45 17.73
CA GLU A 145 -5.59 11.63 18.17
C GLU A 145 -6.36 12.26 17.00
N TYR A 146 -5.68 12.52 15.87
CA TYR A 146 -6.31 13.08 14.69
C TYR A 146 -7.39 12.15 14.11
N TYR A 147 -7.06 10.86 13.95
CA TYR A 147 -8.02 9.85 13.46
C TYR A 147 -9.23 9.71 14.40
N GLY A 148 -9.02 9.73 15.72
CA GLY A 148 -10.09 9.71 16.72
C GLY A 148 -11.01 10.92 16.63
N GLY A 149 -10.45 12.13 16.53
CA GLY A 149 -11.21 13.38 16.36
C GLY A 149 -12.04 13.39 15.06
N VAL A 150 -11.51 12.81 13.98
CA VAL A 150 -12.26 12.61 12.72
C VAL A 150 -13.44 11.64 12.91
N LEU A 151 -13.27 10.57 13.69
CA LEU A 151 -14.35 9.60 13.95
C LEU A 151 -15.48 10.13 14.84
N GLU A 152 -15.19 11.08 15.74
CA GLU A 152 -16.19 11.75 16.57
C GLU A 152 -16.96 12.87 15.83
N GLY A 153 -16.45 13.30 14.67
CA GLY A 153 -17.01 14.37 13.84
C GLY A 153 -18.21 13.98 12.98
N ASP A 154 -18.14 14.29 11.68
CA ASP A 154 -19.23 14.03 10.73
C ASP A 154 -19.30 12.51 10.41
N PRO A 155 -20.42 11.81 10.71
CA PRO A 155 -20.54 10.38 10.48
C PRO A 155 -20.36 9.97 9.00
N GLY A 156 -20.64 10.86 8.05
CA GLY A 156 -20.40 10.62 6.62
C GLY A 156 -18.92 10.62 6.25
N VAL A 157 -18.11 11.44 6.94
CA VAL A 157 -16.64 11.48 6.79
C VAL A 157 -16.02 10.31 7.54
N ALA A 158 -16.43 10.09 8.79
CA ALA A 158 -15.91 9.06 9.68
C ALA A 158 -15.99 7.66 9.06
N GLU A 159 -17.14 7.26 8.50
CA GLU A 159 -17.29 5.92 7.90
C GLU A 159 -16.42 5.73 6.65
N GLU A 160 -16.23 6.74 5.81
CA GLU A 160 -15.39 6.62 4.61
C GLU A 160 -13.89 6.58 4.97
N VAL A 161 -13.45 7.42 5.92
CA VAL A 161 -12.07 7.42 6.44
C VAL A 161 -11.75 6.09 7.13
N LYS A 162 -12.64 5.61 8.01
CA LYS A 162 -12.56 4.30 8.67
C LYS A 162 -12.48 3.15 7.67
N ARG A 163 -13.25 3.20 6.58
CA ARG A 163 -13.22 2.21 5.49
C ARG A 163 -11.92 2.22 4.70
N ARG A 164 -11.28 3.38 4.51
CA ARG A 164 -10.04 3.55 3.72
C ARG A 164 -8.74 3.35 4.51
N VAL A 165 -8.71 3.71 5.79
CA VAL A 165 -7.46 3.76 6.59
C VAL A 165 -7.54 2.98 7.91
N GLY A 166 -8.73 2.74 8.46
CA GLY A 166 -8.88 2.15 9.79
C GLY A 166 -8.20 0.79 9.98
N GLN A 167 -8.02 0.00 8.91
CA GLN A 167 -7.22 -1.23 8.96
C GLN A 167 -5.71 -0.94 9.06
N ARG A 168 -5.19 0.02 8.27
CA ARG A 168 -3.76 0.40 8.26
C ARG A 168 -3.31 1.02 9.58
N VAL A 169 -4.15 1.87 10.17
CA VAL A 169 -3.88 2.48 11.49
C VAL A 169 -3.74 1.40 12.57
N ARG A 170 -4.66 0.42 12.60
CA ARG A 170 -4.59 -0.72 13.54
C ARG A 170 -3.39 -1.62 13.29
N GLU A 171 -3.01 -1.86 12.03
CA GLU A 171 -1.81 -2.63 11.71
C GLU A 171 -0.54 -1.96 12.25
N LEU A 172 -0.43 -0.64 12.13
CA LEU A 172 0.69 0.13 12.70
C LEU A 172 0.66 0.13 14.23
N GLU A 173 -0.51 0.34 14.85
CA GLU A 173 -0.70 0.29 16.31
C GLU A 173 -0.24 -1.07 16.90
N GLN A 174 -0.64 -2.18 16.28
CA GLN A 174 -0.22 -3.51 16.71
C GLN A 174 1.26 -3.80 16.43
N ALA A 175 1.84 -3.21 15.37
CA ALA A 175 3.27 -3.35 15.08
C ALA A 175 4.14 -2.62 16.14
N VAL A 176 3.78 -1.38 16.50
CA VAL A 176 4.46 -0.61 17.56
C VAL A 176 4.32 -1.32 18.91
N LEU A 177 3.12 -1.79 19.25
CA LEU A 177 2.89 -2.52 20.51
C LEU A 177 3.67 -3.85 20.58
N GLY A 178 3.71 -4.61 19.49
CA GLY A 178 4.47 -5.87 19.42
C GLY A 178 5.99 -5.66 19.51
N MET A 179 6.50 -4.56 18.94
CA MET A 179 7.90 -4.16 19.10
C MET A 179 8.24 -3.89 20.58
N GLU A 180 7.41 -3.13 21.30
CA GLU A 180 7.65 -2.85 22.73
C GLU A 180 7.50 -4.09 23.63
N GLU A 181 6.54 -4.96 23.33
CA GLU A 181 6.40 -6.24 24.02
C GLU A 181 7.66 -7.11 23.83
N SER A 182 8.25 -7.09 22.63
CA SER A 182 9.50 -7.83 22.36
C SER A 182 10.70 -7.33 23.16
N VAL A 183 10.80 -6.01 23.40
CA VAL A 183 11.89 -5.43 24.20
C VAL A 183 11.69 -5.68 25.69
N THR A 184 10.45 -5.59 26.19
CA THR A 184 10.16 -5.81 27.63
C THR A 184 10.31 -7.27 28.07
N HIS A 185 10.28 -8.23 27.13
CA HIS A 185 10.54 -9.65 27.37
C HIS A 185 11.96 -10.12 26.96
N GLY A 186 12.83 -9.19 26.52
CA GLY A 186 14.14 -9.50 25.91
C GLY A 186 15.36 -9.44 26.84
N ASP A 187 15.18 -9.20 28.14
CA ASP A 187 16.24 -9.09 29.17
C ASP A 187 16.37 -10.37 30.03
#